data_AF-A0A6I3SFI3-F1
#
_entry.id   AF-A0A6I3SFI3-F1
#
_cell.length_a   1.000
_cell.length_b   1.000
_cell.length_c   1.000
_cell.angle_alpha   90.00
_cell.angle_beta   90.00
_cell.angle_gamma   90.00
#
_symmetry.space_group_name_H-M   'P 1'
#
loop_
_entity.id
_entity.type
_entity.pdbx_description
1 polymer ?
#
loop_
_entity_poly.entity_id
_entity_poly.type
_entity_poly.pdbx_seq_one_letter_code
_entity_poly.pdbx_strand_id
1 'polypeptide(L)'
;MAKIMEKFYSLMGLGDEIEEVEEQEPQAQKTEEKESSFARRMVERVERPAAPVVSLVSERQKKELKVVVIEPKTFDEAKNVADHLKNRRQVILNLEKADREMAQRVIDFVCGTTYALNGSMQKVGAHIFVFAPSNVDISGEISVEDTIRTPLAWASKG
;
A
#
# COMPACT_ATOMS: atom_id res chain seq x y z
N MET A 1 36.93 21.41 5.13
CA MET A 1 35.62 21.11 4.52
C MET A 1 35.59 21.23 2.99
N ALA A 2 36.71 21.49 2.29
CA ALA A 2 36.72 21.70 0.81
C ALA A 2 36.97 20.43 -0.04
N LYS A 3 37.51 19.34 0.53
CA LYS A 3 37.88 18.13 -0.24
C LYS A 3 36.72 17.20 -0.62
N ILE A 4 35.56 17.36 0.01
CA ILE A 4 34.37 16.51 -0.27
C ILE A 4 33.58 17.06 -1.46
N MET A 5 33.56 18.37 -1.66
CA MET A 5 32.92 19.01 -2.82
C MET A 5 33.67 18.70 -4.12
N GLU A 6 35.01 18.71 -4.09
CA GLU A 6 35.87 18.43 -5.26
C GLU A 6 35.61 17.04 -5.88
N LYS A 7 35.33 16.03 -5.03
CA LYS A 7 34.97 14.68 -5.47
C LYS A 7 33.53 14.57 -6.00
N PHE A 8 32.64 15.42 -5.52
CA PHE A 8 31.25 15.46 -5.96
C PHE A 8 31.11 16.10 -7.35
N TYR A 9 31.88 17.15 -7.62
CA TYR A 9 31.90 17.82 -8.94
C TYR A 9 32.54 16.95 -10.03
N SER A 10 33.56 16.16 -9.71
CA SER A 10 34.18 15.21 -10.66
C SER A 10 33.28 14.00 -10.97
N LEU A 11 32.49 13.52 -10.00
CA LEU A 11 31.54 12.41 -10.20
C LEU A 11 30.31 12.84 -11.03
N MET A 12 29.95 14.12 -10.99
CA MET A 12 28.75 14.64 -11.65
C MET A 12 29.02 15.28 -13.01
N GLY A 13 30.19 15.05 -13.64
CA GLY A 13 30.47 15.50 -15.01
C GLY A 13 30.15 16.98 -15.28
N LEU A 14 30.17 17.80 -14.22
CA LEU A 14 29.74 19.20 -14.15
C LEU A 14 30.90 20.07 -13.66
N GLY A 15 32.11 19.69 -14.04
CA GLY A 15 33.24 20.60 -14.12
C GLY A 15 33.23 21.17 -15.53
N ASP A 16 32.64 22.35 -15.69
CA ASP A 16 32.74 23.15 -16.91
C ASP A 16 34.20 23.49 -17.18
N GLU A 17 34.85 22.73 -18.07
CA GLU A 17 35.72 23.35 -19.07
C GLU A 17 34.95 23.34 -20.39
N ILE A 18 34.66 24.56 -20.82
CA ILE A 18 34.02 24.90 -22.08
C ILE A 18 35.11 24.67 -23.14
N GLU A 19 35.15 23.49 -23.74
CA GLU A 19 35.87 23.29 -25.01
C GLU A 19 34.92 23.56 -26.17
N GLU A 20 35.38 24.44 -27.05
CA GLU A 20 34.71 24.93 -28.24
C GLU A 20 34.26 23.75 -29.12
N VAL A 21 32.97 23.72 -29.44
CA VAL A 21 32.41 22.79 -30.42
C VAL A 21 32.86 23.27 -31.79
N GLU A 22 33.87 22.62 -32.37
CA GLU A 22 34.23 22.81 -33.77
C GLU A 22 33.18 22.14 -34.66
N GLU A 23 32.44 22.97 -35.39
CA GLU A 23 31.31 22.64 -36.24
C GLU A 23 31.81 22.24 -37.64
N GLN A 24 31.75 20.96 -38.04
CA GLN A 24 31.93 20.53 -39.43
C GLN A 24 31.02 19.35 -39.81
N GLU A 25 30.00 19.62 -40.65
CA GLU A 25 29.29 18.61 -41.47
C GLU A 25 29.92 18.48 -42.89
N PRO A 26 29.37 17.70 -43.84
CA PRO A 26 29.72 16.31 -44.14
C PRO A 26 30.35 16.15 -45.54
N GLN A 27 31.14 15.09 -45.80
CA GLN A 27 31.50 14.71 -47.17
C GLN A 27 31.10 13.27 -47.50
N ALA A 28 30.15 13.19 -48.43
CA ALA A 28 29.67 11.99 -49.09
C ALA A 28 30.70 11.47 -50.09
N GLN A 29 30.90 10.15 -50.14
CA GLN A 29 31.27 9.44 -51.36
C GLN A 29 30.73 8.00 -51.35
N LYS A 30 30.25 7.60 -52.53
CA LYS A 30 29.35 6.50 -52.86
C LYS A 30 30.02 5.12 -52.95
N THR A 31 29.24 4.11 -52.55
CA THR A 31 28.97 2.81 -53.20
C THR A 31 30.14 1.99 -53.75
N GLU A 32 30.26 0.75 -53.26
CA GLU A 32 30.36 -0.44 -54.13
C GLU A 32 29.87 -1.71 -53.40
N GLU A 33 28.86 -2.34 -54.01
CA GLU A 33 28.24 -3.60 -53.64
C GLU A 33 29.14 -4.77 -54.05
N LYS A 34 29.32 -5.76 -53.17
CA LYS A 34 29.52 -7.17 -53.60
C LYS A 34 28.88 -8.13 -52.61
N GLU A 35 27.74 -8.66 -53.03
CA GLU A 35 27.27 -9.97 -52.57
C GLU A 35 28.29 -11.04 -52.99
N SER A 36 28.80 -11.81 -52.03
CA SER A 36 29.25 -13.18 -52.31
C SER A 36 28.73 -14.08 -51.21
N SER A 37 27.67 -14.79 -51.57
CA SER A 37 27.13 -15.92 -50.86
C SER A 37 28.15 -17.07 -50.76
N PHE A 38 27.95 -17.92 -49.76
CA PHE A 38 28.57 -19.24 -49.58
C PHE A 38 29.97 -19.33 -48.96
N ALA A 39 30.04 -19.12 -47.64
CA ALA A 39 30.85 -19.97 -46.79
C ALA A 39 30.14 -20.21 -45.46
N ARG A 40 29.45 -21.35 -45.37
CA ARG A 40 29.02 -21.95 -44.11
C ARG A 40 30.22 -22.00 -43.16
N ARG A 41 30.20 -21.19 -42.11
CA ARG A 41 31.02 -21.44 -40.93
C ARG A 41 30.14 -21.32 -39.71
N MET A 42 29.90 -22.48 -39.10
CA MET A 42 29.31 -22.65 -37.78
C MET A 42 29.86 -21.57 -36.84
N VAL A 43 28.97 -20.77 -36.26
CA VAL A 43 29.27 -20.05 -35.02
C VAL A 43 28.20 -20.47 -34.04
N GLU A 44 28.61 -21.50 -33.31
CA GLU A 44 28.15 -21.97 -32.02
C GLU A 44 27.39 -20.89 -31.24
N ARG A 45 26.16 -21.25 -30.87
CA ARG A 45 25.29 -20.52 -29.96
C ARG A 45 26.05 -20.31 -28.65
N VAL A 46 26.68 -19.15 -28.49
CA VAL A 46 27.19 -18.72 -27.19
C VAL A 46 25.97 -18.31 -26.37
N GLU A 47 25.41 -19.29 -25.69
CA GLU A 47 24.49 -19.08 -24.58
C GLU A 47 25.19 -18.20 -23.56
N ARG A 48 24.91 -16.91 -23.59
CA ARG A 48 25.26 -16.03 -22.48
C ARG A 48 24.49 -16.56 -21.28
N PRO A 49 25.15 -16.99 -20.20
CA PRO A 49 24.44 -17.38 -19.00
C PRO A 49 23.66 -16.14 -18.55
N ALA A 50 22.33 -16.25 -18.60
CA ALA A 50 21.45 -15.22 -18.09
C ALA A 50 21.87 -14.97 -16.64
N ALA A 51 22.42 -13.79 -16.38
CA ALA A 51 22.73 -13.37 -15.03
C ALA A 51 21.46 -13.56 -14.18
N PRO A 52 21.55 -14.16 -12.98
CA PRO A 52 20.38 -14.35 -12.16
C PRO A 52 19.84 -12.97 -11.82
N VAL A 53 18.71 -12.62 -12.44
CA VAL A 53 17.90 -11.46 -12.08
C VAL A 53 17.31 -11.77 -10.71
N VAL A 54 18.05 -11.45 -9.66
CA VAL A 54 17.53 -11.47 -8.30
C VAL A 54 16.49 -10.36 -8.26
N SER A 55 15.22 -10.74 -8.33
CA SER A 55 14.10 -9.85 -8.08
C SER A 55 14.26 -9.35 -6.64
N LEU A 56 14.81 -8.14 -6.50
CA LEU A 56 14.76 -7.36 -5.28
C LEU A 56 13.31 -6.96 -5.02
N VAL A 57 12.45 -7.95 -4.73
CA VAL A 57 11.18 -7.72 -4.08
C VAL A 57 11.56 -7.12 -2.75
N SER A 58 11.46 -5.80 -2.69
CA SER A 58 11.81 -5.00 -1.53
C SER A 58 11.05 -5.56 -0.32
N GLU A 59 11.74 -6.29 0.53
CA GLU A 59 11.28 -6.76 1.85
C GLU A 59 10.91 -5.61 2.78
N ARG A 60 11.00 -4.36 2.31
CA ARG A 60 10.86 -3.17 3.14
C ARG A 60 9.51 -3.08 3.84
N GLN A 61 8.39 -3.53 3.28
CA GLN A 61 7.10 -3.36 3.97
C GLN A 61 6.04 -4.37 3.53
N LYS A 62 6.23 -5.68 3.80
CA LYS A 62 5.08 -6.58 3.89
C LYS A 62 4.35 -6.26 5.20
N LYS A 63 3.57 -5.17 5.20
CA LYS A 63 2.82 -4.71 6.37
C LYS A 63 1.79 -5.78 6.70
N GLU A 64 2.07 -6.58 7.72
CA GLU A 64 1.19 -7.65 8.18
C GLU A 64 -0.20 -7.07 8.48
N LEU A 65 -1.20 -7.49 7.69
CA LEU A 65 -2.60 -7.17 7.95
C LEU A 65 -2.99 -7.96 9.21
N LYS A 66 -3.10 -7.24 10.33
CA LYS A 66 -3.47 -7.82 11.62
C LYS A 66 -4.93 -7.53 11.92
N VAL A 67 -5.65 -8.60 12.22
CA VAL A 67 -7.04 -8.59 12.69
C VAL A 67 -7.03 -8.78 14.20
N VAL A 68 -7.78 -7.95 14.92
CA VAL A 68 -7.89 -8.04 16.38
C VAL A 68 -9.34 -8.32 16.74
N VAL A 69 -9.57 -9.32 17.58
CA VAL A 69 -10.90 -9.62 18.12
C VAL A 69 -10.93 -9.14 19.57
N ILE A 70 -11.94 -8.36 19.93
CA ILE A 70 -12.08 -7.77 21.26
C ILE A 70 -13.50 -8.05 21.76
N GLU A 71 -13.59 -8.57 22.98
CA GLU A 71 -14.84 -8.77 23.72
C GLU A 71 -14.79 -7.89 24.98
N PRO A 72 -15.21 -6.62 24.91
CA PRO A 72 -15.06 -5.68 26.02
C PRO A 72 -16.01 -6.04 27.15
N LYS A 73 -15.50 -6.02 28.39
CA LYS A 73 -16.28 -6.23 29.62
C LYS A 73 -16.63 -4.91 30.31
N THR A 74 -15.87 -3.86 30.00
CA THR A 74 -16.07 -2.50 30.52
C THR A 74 -15.98 -1.45 29.41
N PHE A 75 -16.59 -0.29 29.62
CA PHE A 75 -16.55 0.81 28.63
C PHE A 75 -15.14 1.33 28.37
N ASP A 76 -14.25 1.28 29.36
CA ASP A 76 -12.87 1.77 29.21
C ASP A 76 -12.06 0.99 28.16
N GLU A 77 -12.39 -0.29 27.94
CA GLU A 77 -11.75 -1.11 26.91
C GLU A 77 -12.02 -0.61 25.48
N ALA A 78 -13.04 0.24 25.28
CA ALA A 78 -13.28 0.90 24.01
C ALA A 78 -12.09 1.75 23.55
N LYS A 79 -11.30 2.29 24.50
CA LYS A 79 -10.05 3.03 24.19
C LYS A 79 -9.02 2.13 23.52
N ASN A 80 -8.92 0.87 23.94
CA ASN A 80 -8.01 -0.09 23.32
C ASN A 80 -8.43 -0.35 21.86
N VAL A 81 -9.73 -0.47 21.59
CA VAL A 81 -10.26 -0.60 20.21
C VAL A 81 -9.81 0.58 19.35
N ALA A 82 -9.92 1.80 19.86
CA ALA A 82 -9.49 3.00 19.15
C ALA A 82 -7.98 2.98 18.85
N ASP A 83 -7.14 2.53 19.78
CA ASP A 83 -5.70 2.41 19.56
C ASP A 83 -5.36 1.33 18.53
N HIS A 84 -6.11 0.23 18.44
CA HIS A 84 -5.94 -0.74 17.36
C HIS A 84 -6.27 -0.14 15.99
N LEU A 85 -7.37 0.62 15.88
CA LEU A 85 -7.77 1.28 14.65
C LEU A 85 -6.75 2.35 14.21
N LYS A 86 -6.24 3.16 15.15
CA LYS A 86 -5.17 4.15 14.90
C LYS A 86 -3.88 3.50 14.36
N ASN A 87 -3.58 2.29 14.84
CA ASN A 87 -2.46 1.49 14.35
C ASN A 87 -2.74 0.76 13.02
N ARG A 88 -3.81 1.13 12.31
CA ARG A 88 -4.21 0.56 11.01
C ARG A 88 -4.46 -0.95 11.07
N ARG A 89 -4.98 -1.43 12.20
CA ARG A 89 -5.45 -2.82 12.40
C ARG A 89 -6.97 -2.83 12.41
N GLN A 90 -7.58 -3.78 11.70
CA GLN A 90 -9.02 -3.98 11.76
C GLN A 90 -9.42 -4.64 13.08
N VAL A 91 -10.60 -4.31 13.59
CA VAL A 91 -11.12 -4.83 14.85
C VAL A 91 -12.47 -5.49 14.65
N ILE A 92 -12.62 -6.71 15.16
CA ILE A 92 -13.90 -7.39 15.32
C ILE A 92 -14.29 -7.23 16.79
N LEU A 93 -15.44 -6.60 17.02
CA LEU A 93 -15.98 -6.31 18.34
C LEU A 93 -17.13 -7.28 18.63
N ASN A 94 -16.96 -8.12 19.64
CA ASN A 94 -18.03 -9.00 20.14
C ASN A 94 -18.64 -8.38 21.41
N LEU A 95 -19.93 -8.06 21.37
CA LEU A 95 -20.70 -7.46 22.46
C LEU A 95 -21.75 -8.41 23.05
N GLU A 96 -21.66 -9.73 22.79
CA GLU A 96 -22.62 -10.72 23.29
C GLU A 96 -22.72 -10.75 24.82
N LYS A 97 -21.63 -10.45 25.53
CA LYS A 97 -21.59 -10.42 27.01
C LYS A 97 -21.72 -9.00 27.58
N ALA A 98 -21.86 -7.98 26.75
CA ALA A 98 -22.01 -6.60 27.20
C ALA A 98 -23.48 -6.25 27.40
N ASP A 99 -23.80 -5.56 28.48
CA ASP A 99 -25.14 -5.01 28.70
C ASP A 99 -25.53 -4.03 27.59
N ARG A 100 -26.82 -3.92 27.29
CA ARG A 100 -27.32 -3.08 26.19
C ARG A 100 -26.81 -1.64 26.25
N GLU A 101 -26.82 -1.03 27.44
CA GLU A 101 -26.35 0.36 27.63
C GLU A 101 -24.84 0.47 27.39
N MET A 102 -24.07 -0.50 27.88
CA MET A 102 -22.63 -0.53 27.66
C MET A 102 -22.31 -0.75 26.18
N ALA A 103 -22.95 -1.72 25.53
CA ALA A 103 -22.79 -2.01 24.12
C ALA A 103 -23.04 -0.78 23.25
N GLN A 104 -24.13 -0.04 23.51
CA GLN A 104 -24.44 1.19 22.80
C GLN A 104 -23.33 2.24 22.98
N ARG A 105 -22.89 2.48 24.22
CA ARG A 105 -21.81 3.44 24.49
C ARG A 105 -20.51 3.07 23.80
N VAL A 106 -20.13 1.80 23.83
CA VAL A 106 -18.92 1.31 23.15
C VAL A 106 -19.04 1.52 21.64
N ILE A 107 -20.17 1.17 21.03
CA ILE A 107 -20.41 1.37 19.59
C ILE A 107 -20.32 2.87 19.25
N ASP A 108 -20.99 3.75 19.99
CA ASP A 108 -20.98 5.19 19.74
C ASP A 108 -19.54 5.75 19.77
N PHE A 109 -18.74 5.33 20.76
CA PHE A 109 -17.34 5.73 20.88
C PHE A 109 -16.48 5.24 19.71
N VAL A 110 -16.60 3.95 19.35
CA VAL A 110 -15.79 3.35 18.28
C VAL A 110 -16.23 3.86 16.91
N CYS A 111 -17.52 4.11 16.69
CA CYS A 111 -18.04 4.76 15.49
C CYS A 111 -17.48 6.17 15.33
N GLY A 112 -17.46 6.97 16.40
CA GLY A 112 -16.84 8.30 16.39
C GLY A 112 -15.34 8.24 16.04
N THR A 113 -14.62 7.26 16.61
CA THR A 113 -13.20 7.03 16.30
C THR A 113 -13.01 6.62 14.84
N THR A 114 -13.82 5.68 14.35
CA THR A 114 -13.73 5.15 12.99
C THR A 114 -14.03 6.24 11.96
N TYR A 115 -15.03 7.08 12.23
CA TYR A 115 -15.33 8.26 11.43
C TYR A 115 -14.14 9.21 11.35
N ALA A 116 -13.52 9.52 12.49
CA ALA A 116 -12.34 10.40 12.56
C ALA A 116 -11.11 9.84 11.80
N LEU A 117 -11.02 8.53 11.64
CA LEU A 117 -9.94 7.84 10.92
C LEU A 117 -10.26 7.55 9.45
N ASN A 118 -11.40 8.05 8.93
CA ASN A 118 -11.94 7.72 7.61
C ASN A 118 -12.04 6.20 7.38
N GLY A 119 -12.40 5.47 8.43
CA GLY A 119 -12.66 4.05 8.37
C GLY A 119 -14.12 3.71 8.03
N SER A 120 -14.41 2.42 7.97
CA SER A 120 -15.75 1.88 7.75
C SER A 120 -16.13 0.90 8.86
N MET A 121 -17.44 0.71 9.03
CA MET A 121 -18.02 -0.20 10.02
C MET A 121 -19.08 -1.07 9.36
N GLN A 122 -19.08 -2.36 9.68
CA GLN A 122 -20.10 -3.30 9.24
C GLN A 122 -20.61 -4.12 10.41
N LYS A 123 -21.94 -4.19 10.57
CA LYS A 123 -22.58 -5.14 11.49
C LYS A 123 -22.63 -6.50 10.81
N VAL A 124 -22.08 -7.53 11.46
CA VAL A 124 -21.96 -8.88 10.89
C VAL A 124 -22.79 -9.94 11.63
N GLY A 125 -23.38 -9.57 12.76
CA GLY A 125 -24.30 -10.39 13.54
C GLY A 125 -25.08 -9.55 14.55
N ALA A 126 -25.88 -10.16 15.41
CA ALA A 126 -26.72 -9.44 16.39
C ALA A 126 -25.90 -8.51 17.29
N HIS A 127 -24.77 -9.00 17.81
CA HIS A 127 -23.87 -8.31 18.73
C HIS A 127 -22.42 -8.28 18.24
N ILE A 128 -22.18 -8.53 16.96
CA ILE A 128 -20.84 -8.58 16.37
C ILE A 128 -20.69 -7.50 15.31
N PHE A 129 -19.63 -6.69 15.46
CA PHE A 129 -19.35 -5.54 14.60
C PHE A 129 -17.91 -5.59 14.11
N VAL A 130 -17.69 -5.23 12.86
CA VAL A 130 -16.37 -5.11 12.25
C VAL A 130 -16.08 -3.65 12.01
N PHE A 131 -14.90 -3.20 12.44
CA PHE A 131 -14.39 -1.86 12.23
C PHE A 131 -13.09 -1.94 11.43
N ALA A 132 -13.06 -1.27 10.29
CA ALA A 132 -11.93 -1.23 9.39
C ALA A 132 -11.36 0.20 9.31
N PRO A 133 -10.03 0.38 9.50
CA PRO A 133 -9.38 1.65 9.23
C PRO A 133 -9.29 1.92 7.71
N SER A 134 -8.95 3.14 7.30
CA SER A 134 -8.91 3.59 5.89
C SER A 134 -8.07 2.78 4.89
N ASN A 135 -7.27 1.82 5.37
CA ASN A 135 -6.46 0.92 4.54
C ASN A 135 -7.08 -0.47 4.33
N VAL A 136 -8.30 -0.70 4.83
CA VAL A 136 -9.01 -1.98 4.70
C VAL A 136 -10.40 -1.69 4.15
N ASP A 137 -10.76 -2.36 3.06
CA ASP A 137 -12.12 -2.35 2.53
C ASP A 137 -12.89 -3.57 3.04
N ILE A 138 -14.19 -3.40 3.29
CA ILE A 138 -15.06 -4.48 3.78
C ILE A 138 -16.00 -4.87 2.64
N SER A 139 -15.77 -6.04 2.06
CA SER A 139 -16.64 -6.60 1.02
C SER A 139 -17.42 -7.79 1.58
N GLY A 140 -18.75 -7.81 1.41
CA GLY A 140 -19.60 -8.92 1.82
C GLY A 140 -21.07 -8.52 1.91
N GLU A 141 -21.95 -9.35 1.35
CA GLU A 141 -23.40 -9.21 1.46
C GLU A 141 -23.88 -10.09 2.62
N ILE A 142 -24.40 -9.47 3.67
CA ILE A 142 -24.92 -10.17 4.85
C ILE A 142 -26.42 -10.00 4.78
N SER A 143 -27.18 -11.10 4.70
CA SER A 143 -28.64 -11.04 4.61
C SER A 143 -29.20 -10.26 5.79
N VAL A 144 -29.74 -9.10 5.45
CA VAL A 144 -30.14 -8.05 6.36
C VAL A 144 -31.60 -8.24 6.77
N GLU A 145 -32.04 -9.44 7.15
CA GLU A 145 -33.43 -9.60 7.64
C GLU A 145 -33.67 -8.80 8.95
N ASP A 146 -32.61 -8.37 9.66
CA ASP A 146 -32.68 -7.61 10.91
C ASP A 146 -32.19 -6.15 10.85
N THR A 147 -31.80 -5.61 9.68
CA THR A 147 -31.17 -4.26 9.58
C THR A 147 -31.95 -3.17 8.83
N ILE A 148 -33.24 -3.39 8.53
CA ILE A 148 -34.17 -2.28 8.17
C ILE A 148 -34.76 -1.60 9.41
N ARG A 149 -33.96 -1.46 10.46
CA ARG A 149 -34.13 -0.37 11.43
C ARG A 149 -32.78 0.29 11.51
N THR A 150 -32.69 1.45 10.87
CA THR A 150 -31.64 2.47 10.96
C THR A 150 -30.74 2.24 12.19
N PRO A 151 -29.40 2.23 12.06
CA PRO A 151 -28.48 2.10 13.21
C PRO A 151 -28.77 3.13 14.33
N LEU A 152 -29.50 4.20 13.99
CA LEU A 152 -29.93 5.30 14.84
C LEU A 152 -31.45 5.45 14.91
N ALA A 153 -32.23 4.36 14.87
CA ALA A 153 -33.69 4.42 14.90
C ALA A 153 -34.28 5.12 16.15
N TRP A 154 -33.47 5.34 17.19
CA TRP A 154 -33.85 6.08 18.40
C TRP A 154 -33.72 7.61 18.26
N ALA A 155 -32.98 8.11 17.26
CA ALA A 155 -32.73 9.54 17.06
C ALA A 155 -33.77 10.25 16.18
N SER A 156 -34.69 9.49 15.55
CA SER A 156 -35.71 10.06 14.65
C SER A 156 -37.07 10.31 15.31
N LYS A 157 -37.16 10.23 16.64
CA LYS A 157 -38.35 10.67 17.39
C LYS A 157 -38.10 12.07 17.94
N GLY A 158 -38.34 13.06 17.09
CA GLY A 158 -38.46 14.48 17.40
C GLY A 158 -39.51 15.08 16.50
#